data_AF-A0A1Y4QHT2-F1
#
_entry.id   AF-A0A1Y4QHT2-F1
#
_cell.length_a   1.000
_cell.length_b   1.000
_cell.length_c   1.000
_cell.angle_alpha   90.00
_cell.angle_beta   90.00
_cell.angle_gamma   90.00
#
_symmetry.space_group_name_H-M   'P 1'
#
loop_
_entity.id
_entity.type
_entity.pdbx_description
1 polymer ?
#
loop_
_entity_poly.entity_id
_entity_poly.type
_entity_poly.pdbx_seq_one_letter_code
_entity_poly.pdbx_strand_id
1 'polypeptide(L)'
;MPKNIYVLSDIHGHYNVFIKMLEKIKFSDDDVLYILGDCCDRGPDSLKIYLYIQKFKNIHLIRGNHEIMMRDAFIADDPTSSQGRMWAQNGGNKTAHSYHEYLQKKALNEFDYKIVKAAFYKMMIDYVNKCPSFIEINCNDQDYVLIHAGINPEKGLYEQTEEECAWMREYFFMSKGLDNKIIIFGHTPTCYIHQKKDCFDIWHDPVFKDKIGIDGGLGPFDKGQLNCICLNTMEVFVVKKSEVLEAAKNI
;
A
#
# COMPACT_ATOMS: atom_id res chain seq x y z
N MET A 1 15.41 -8.64 -18.59
CA MET A 1 14.13 -8.01 -18.24
C MET A 1 13.34 -8.97 -17.39
N PRO A 2 12.56 -8.51 -16.41
CA PRO A 2 11.71 -9.40 -15.61
C PRO A 2 10.71 -10.11 -16.52
N LYS A 3 10.34 -11.33 -16.13
CA LYS A 3 9.34 -12.15 -16.84
C LYS A 3 7.98 -11.46 -16.81
N ASN A 4 7.54 -11.05 -15.62
CA ASN A 4 6.35 -10.24 -15.43
C ASN A 4 6.63 -9.08 -14.47
N ILE A 5 5.95 -7.95 -14.70
CA ILE A 5 5.91 -6.79 -13.81
C ILE A 5 4.49 -6.69 -13.26
N TYR A 6 4.36 -6.87 -11.95
CA TYR A 6 3.10 -6.80 -11.23
C TYR A 6 2.98 -5.50 -10.45
N VAL A 7 1.77 -4.93 -10.42
CA VAL A 7 1.41 -3.79 -9.58
C VAL A 7 0.28 -4.22 -8.65
N LEU A 8 0.47 -4.03 -7.35
CA LEU A 8 -0.41 -4.52 -6.29
C LEU A 8 -0.97 -3.36 -5.48
N SER A 9 -2.28 -3.42 -5.22
CA SER A 9 -2.98 -2.41 -4.43
C SER A 9 -2.71 -2.53 -2.91
N ASP A 10 -3.34 -1.63 -2.17
CA ASP A 10 -3.30 -1.42 -0.73
C ASP A 10 -3.64 -2.70 0.05
N ILE A 11 -2.77 -3.11 1.00
CA ILE A 11 -2.83 -4.42 1.67
C ILE A 11 -3.43 -4.33 3.08
N HIS A 12 -3.14 -3.24 3.79
CA HIS A 12 -3.67 -2.92 5.11
C HIS A 12 -3.60 -4.08 6.11
N GLY A 13 -2.41 -4.65 6.32
CA GLY A 13 -2.22 -5.69 7.33
C GLY A 13 -2.90 -7.04 7.04
N HIS A 14 -3.50 -7.26 5.87
CA HIS A 14 -4.13 -8.54 5.52
C HIS A 14 -3.11 -9.51 4.89
N TYR A 15 -2.13 -9.93 5.70
CA TYR A 15 -1.02 -10.78 5.27
C TYR A 15 -1.47 -12.04 4.51
N ASN A 16 -2.50 -12.74 4.99
CA ASN A 16 -2.97 -13.96 4.33
C ASN A 16 -3.56 -13.70 2.94
N VAL A 17 -4.21 -12.54 2.74
CA VAL A 17 -4.74 -12.14 1.42
C VAL A 17 -3.58 -11.82 0.47
N PHE A 18 -2.53 -11.15 0.97
CA PHE A 18 -1.30 -10.91 0.23
C PHE A 18 -0.61 -12.20 -0.22
N ILE A 19 -0.41 -13.18 0.68
CA ILE A 19 0.17 -14.47 0.32
C ILE A 19 -0.68 -15.21 -0.72
N LYS A 20 -2.00 -15.20 -0.57
CA LYS A 20 -2.93 -15.78 -1.56
C LYS A 20 -2.80 -15.11 -2.93
N MET A 21 -2.55 -13.80 -2.98
CA MET A 21 -2.29 -13.12 -4.25
C MET A 21 -0.98 -13.60 -4.88
N LEU A 22 0.10 -13.71 -4.11
CA LEU A 22 1.39 -14.23 -4.62
C LEU A 22 1.25 -15.65 -5.18
N GLU A 23 0.51 -16.52 -4.49
CA GLU A 23 0.16 -17.86 -4.98
C GLU A 23 -0.64 -17.79 -6.29
N LYS A 24 -1.66 -16.92 -6.35
CA LYS A 24 -2.55 -16.78 -7.51
C LYS A 24 -1.81 -16.31 -8.76
N ILE A 25 -0.92 -15.33 -8.63
CA ILE A 25 -0.10 -14.83 -9.73
C ILE A 25 1.12 -15.73 -10.00
N LYS A 26 1.33 -16.76 -9.17
CA LYS A 26 2.49 -17.66 -9.22
C LYS A 26 3.81 -16.88 -9.21
N PHE A 27 3.89 -15.90 -8.30
CA PHE A 27 5.02 -14.99 -8.20
C PHE A 27 6.34 -15.77 -8.01
N SER A 28 7.36 -15.38 -8.76
CA SER A 28 8.67 -16.01 -8.77
C SER A 28 9.80 -14.99 -8.73
N ASP A 29 11.03 -15.46 -8.53
CA ASP A 29 12.23 -14.60 -8.50
C ASP A 29 12.54 -13.93 -9.86
N ASP A 30 11.95 -14.42 -10.96
CA ASP A 30 12.06 -13.83 -12.30
C ASP A 30 11.05 -12.68 -12.53
N ASP A 31 10.06 -12.51 -11.64
CA ASP A 31 9.06 -11.46 -11.70
C ASP A 31 9.49 -10.25 -10.85
N VAL A 32 8.81 -9.11 -11.02
CA VAL A 32 8.93 -7.93 -10.16
C VAL A 32 7.55 -7.53 -9.67
N LEU A 33 7.46 -7.16 -8.39
CA LEU A 33 6.23 -6.70 -7.76
C LEU A 33 6.41 -5.28 -7.19
N TYR A 34 5.54 -4.37 -7.61
CA TYR A 34 5.41 -3.03 -7.04
C TYR A 34 4.15 -2.95 -6.19
N ILE A 35 4.29 -2.66 -4.90
CA ILE A 35 3.20 -2.42 -3.97
C ILE A 35 2.98 -0.92 -3.86
N LEU A 36 1.76 -0.44 -4.12
CA LEU A 36 1.46 1.00 -4.19
C LEU A 36 1.32 1.68 -2.82
N GLY A 37 1.79 1.06 -1.74
CA GLY A 37 1.70 1.59 -0.38
C GLY A 37 0.61 0.94 0.45
N ASP A 38 0.39 1.52 1.63
CA ASP A 38 -0.64 1.11 2.59
C ASP A 38 -0.55 -0.38 2.93
N CYS A 39 0.66 -0.82 3.29
CA CYS A 39 0.90 -2.16 3.83
C CYS A 39 0.42 -2.30 5.27
N CYS A 40 0.42 -1.20 6.04
CA CYS A 40 0.05 -1.20 7.45
C CYS A 40 -1.41 -0.77 7.72
N ASP A 41 -1.77 -0.93 9.00
CA ASP A 41 -3.01 -0.49 9.62
C ASP A 41 -4.26 -1.27 9.18
N ARG A 42 -5.35 -1.08 9.93
CA ARG A 42 -6.68 -1.69 9.74
C ARG A 42 -6.73 -3.22 9.91
N GLY A 43 -5.91 -3.98 9.20
CA GLY A 43 -5.76 -5.44 9.34
C GLY A 43 -4.81 -5.86 10.45
N PRO A 44 -4.78 -7.16 10.80
CA PRO A 44 -4.12 -7.66 12.01
C PRO A 44 -2.60 -7.85 11.91
N ASP A 45 -2.05 -8.02 10.70
CA ASP A 45 -0.73 -8.63 10.48
C ASP A 45 0.26 -7.71 9.73
N SER A 46 0.20 -6.40 9.95
CA SER A 46 1.03 -5.41 9.24
C SER A 46 2.53 -5.74 9.27
N LEU A 47 3.09 -6.18 10.40
CA LEU A 47 4.50 -6.53 10.47
C LEU A 47 4.89 -7.74 9.65
N LYS A 48 4.01 -8.74 9.52
CA LYS A 48 4.30 -9.94 8.72
C LYS A 48 4.54 -9.56 7.26
N ILE A 49 3.84 -8.54 6.76
CA ILE A 49 4.02 -8.02 5.40
C ILE A 49 5.42 -7.41 5.26
N TYR A 50 5.81 -6.46 6.13
CA TYR A 50 7.13 -5.83 6.07
C TYR A 50 8.27 -6.85 6.18
N LEU A 51 8.18 -7.75 7.15
CA LEU A 51 9.18 -8.81 7.34
C LEU A 51 9.24 -9.78 6.15
N TYR A 52 8.13 -9.95 5.42
CA TYR A 52 8.12 -10.77 4.21
C TYR A 52 8.79 -10.02 3.05
N ILE A 53 8.30 -8.83 2.69
CA ILE A 53 8.75 -8.12 1.48
C ILE A 53 10.23 -7.74 1.56
N GLN A 54 10.76 -7.44 2.76
CA GLN A 54 12.18 -7.10 2.96
C GLN A 54 13.14 -8.27 2.68
N LYS A 55 12.64 -9.50 2.58
CA LYS A 55 13.45 -10.67 2.20
C LYS A 55 13.69 -10.76 0.69
N PHE A 56 12.91 -10.04 -0.11
CA PHE A 56 12.91 -10.14 -1.57
C PHE A 56 13.47 -8.86 -2.19
N LYS A 57 14.37 -9.01 -3.15
CA LYS A 57 14.96 -7.88 -3.88
C LYS A 57 14.07 -7.37 -5.02
N ASN A 58 13.15 -8.21 -5.48
CA ASN A 58 12.23 -7.98 -6.58
C ASN A 58 10.82 -7.58 -6.11
N ILE A 59 10.65 -7.25 -4.82
CA ILE A 59 9.44 -6.64 -4.28
C ILE A 59 9.79 -5.22 -3.83
N HIS A 60 9.10 -4.23 -4.38
CA HIS A 60 9.32 -2.82 -4.14
C HIS A 60 8.08 -2.19 -3.54
N LEU A 61 8.25 -1.44 -2.45
CA LEU A 61 7.19 -0.70 -1.79
C LEU A 61 7.31 0.78 -2.14
N ILE A 62 6.22 1.38 -2.63
CA ILE A 62 6.00 2.82 -2.66
C ILE A 62 5.39 3.22 -1.33
N ARG A 63 5.83 4.33 -0.72
CA ARG A 63 5.27 4.75 0.58
C ARG A 63 3.86 5.29 0.39
N GLY A 64 2.89 4.74 1.13
CA GLY A 64 1.53 5.26 1.22
C GLY A 64 1.36 6.25 2.38
N ASN A 65 0.17 6.82 2.50
CA ASN A 65 -0.09 7.75 3.60
C ASN A 65 -0.13 7.05 4.96
N HIS A 66 -0.48 5.77 5.03
CA HIS A 66 -0.40 5.01 6.29
C HIS A 66 1.03 4.78 6.74
N GLU A 67 1.97 4.55 5.81
CA GLU A 67 3.39 4.48 6.14
C GLU A 67 3.91 5.84 6.67
N ILE A 68 3.47 6.95 6.07
CA ILE A 68 3.82 8.31 6.50
C ILE A 68 3.25 8.60 7.89
N MET A 69 1.96 8.33 8.13
CA MET A 69 1.35 8.52 9.45
C MET A 69 2.04 7.69 10.53
N MET A 70 2.41 6.43 10.23
CA MET A 70 3.18 5.59 11.15
C MET A 70 4.56 6.17 11.43
N ARG A 71 5.30 6.58 10.39
CA ARG A 71 6.62 7.22 10.52
C ARG A 71 6.55 8.44 11.42
N ASP A 72 5.60 9.34 11.15
CA ASP A 72 5.49 10.60 11.86
C ASP A 72 5.05 10.40 13.31
N ALA A 73 4.17 9.42 13.58
CA ALA A 73 3.81 9.00 14.93
C ALA A 73 5.00 8.39 15.69
N PHE A 74 5.88 7.65 15.01
CA PHE A 74 7.09 7.08 15.61
C PHE A 74 8.14 8.16 15.92
N ILE A 75 8.26 9.17 15.05
CA ILE A 75 9.13 10.33 15.30
C ILE A 75 8.66 11.12 16.51
N ALA A 76 7.34 11.33 16.63
CA ALA A 76 6.76 12.01 17.79
C ALA A 76 6.92 11.19 19.09
N ASP A 77 6.87 9.86 18.99
CA ASP A 77 6.89 8.89 20.11
C ASP A 77 5.94 9.25 21.27
N ASP A 78 4.83 9.90 20.95
CA ASP A 78 3.80 10.31 21.89
C ASP A 78 2.42 10.01 21.28
N PRO A 79 1.66 9.04 21.81
CA PRO A 79 0.32 8.73 21.30
C PRO A 79 -0.69 9.87 21.48
N THR A 80 -0.39 10.84 22.36
CA THR A 80 -1.19 12.04 22.58
C THR A 80 -0.78 13.22 21.71
N SER A 81 0.25 13.08 20.87
CA SER A 81 0.56 14.06 19.83
C SER A 81 -0.53 14.10 18.74
N SER A 82 -0.52 15.13 17.90
CA SER A 82 -1.40 15.17 16.72
C SER A 82 -1.12 14.01 15.77
N GLN A 83 0.15 13.65 15.58
CA GLN A 83 0.60 12.56 14.71
C GLN A 83 0.12 11.21 15.26
N GLY A 84 0.32 10.99 16.57
CA GLY A 84 -0.14 9.78 17.26
C GLY A 84 -1.66 9.60 17.19
N ARG A 85 -2.44 10.67 17.43
CA ARG A 85 -3.90 10.64 17.30
C ARG A 85 -4.37 10.40 15.87
N MET A 86 -3.79 11.10 14.89
CA MET A 86 -4.13 10.96 13.48
C MET A 86 -3.91 9.52 13.00
N TRP A 87 -2.75 8.94 13.34
CA TRP A 87 -2.45 7.56 12.99
C TRP A 87 -3.42 6.56 13.67
N ALA A 88 -3.69 6.75 14.97
CA ALA A 88 -4.62 5.90 15.71
C ALA A 88 -6.06 5.94 15.12
N GLN A 89 -6.54 7.12 14.75
CA GLN A 89 -7.86 7.34 14.13
C GLN A 89 -7.99 6.66 12.76
N ASN A 90 -6.88 6.48 12.05
CA ASN A 90 -6.85 5.81 10.75
C ASN A 90 -6.59 4.29 10.85
N GLY A 91 -6.59 3.72 12.06
CA GLY A 91 -6.44 2.27 12.25
C GLY A 91 -5.03 1.82 12.66
N GLY A 92 -4.15 2.76 12.99
CA GLY A 92 -2.78 2.51 13.47
C GLY A 92 -2.69 1.62 14.71
N ASN A 93 -3.75 1.56 15.51
CA ASN A 93 -3.81 0.71 16.72
C ASN A 93 -3.56 -0.78 16.43
N LYS A 94 -3.95 -1.28 15.24
CA LYS A 94 -3.70 -2.67 14.85
C LYS A 94 -2.22 -2.94 14.58
N THR A 95 -1.56 -2.04 13.85
CA THR A 95 -0.11 -2.06 13.65
C THR A 95 0.63 -1.92 14.98
N ALA A 96 0.16 -1.03 15.86
CA ALA A 96 0.74 -0.83 17.17
C ALA A 96 0.69 -2.10 18.03
N HIS A 97 -0.45 -2.76 18.05
CA HIS A 97 -0.61 -4.06 18.69
C HIS A 97 0.36 -5.09 18.09
N SER A 98 0.40 -5.21 16.76
CA SER A 98 1.27 -6.16 16.05
C SER A 98 2.75 -6.01 16.41
N TYR A 99 3.27 -4.77 16.47
CA TYR A 99 4.67 -4.58 16.84
C TYR A 99 4.94 -4.73 18.35
N HIS A 100 3.98 -4.40 19.22
CA HIS A 100 4.12 -4.65 20.65
C HIS A 100 4.24 -6.15 20.96
N GLU A 101 3.50 -6.99 20.23
CA GLU A 101 3.62 -8.45 20.32
C GLU A 101 4.96 -8.94 19.79
N TYR A 102 5.38 -8.48 18.61
CA TYR A 102 6.68 -8.83 18.02
C TYR A 102 7.86 -8.48 18.95
N LEU A 103 7.83 -7.29 19.56
CA LEU A 103 8.84 -6.83 20.51
C LEU A 103 8.70 -7.45 21.91
N GLN A 104 7.74 -8.36 22.11
CA GLN A 104 7.49 -9.06 23.37
C GLN A 104 7.32 -8.09 24.56
N LYS A 105 6.58 -6.99 24.37
CA LYS A 105 6.41 -5.93 25.38
C LYS A 105 6.05 -6.45 26.78
N LYS A 106 5.24 -7.51 26.86
CA LYS A 106 4.81 -8.11 28.14
C LYS A 106 5.91 -8.85 28.90
N ALA A 107 6.98 -9.27 28.22
CA ALA A 107 8.10 -10.02 28.79
C ALA A 107 9.26 -9.10 29.22
N LEU A 108 9.22 -7.82 28.88
CA LEU A 108 10.27 -6.85 29.15
C LEU A 108 9.82 -5.87 30.24
N ASN A 109 10.78 -5.40 31.05
CA ASN A 109 10.53 -4.24 31.90
C ASN A 109 10.47 -2.96 31.05
N GLU A 110 10.04 -1.85 31.65
CA GLU A 110 9.86 -0.58 30.94
C GLU A 110 11.14 -0.05 30.29
N PHE A 111 12.29 -0.17 30.97
CA PHE A 111 13.57 0.31 30.47
C PHE A 111 14.04 -0.47 29.25
N ASP A 112 14.04 -1.80 29.33
CA ASP A 112 14.43 -2.68 28.21
C ASP A 112 13.45 -2.52 27.04
N TYR A 113 12.15 -2.41 27.33
CA TYR A 113 11.15 -2.18 26.31
C TYR A 113 11.37 -0.85 25.57
N LYS A 114 11.72 0.22 26.29
CA LYS A 114 12.03 1.52 25.70
C LYS A 114 13.19 1.44 24.72
N ILE A 115 14.24 0.68 25.05
CA ILE A 115 15.41 0.50 24.18
C ILE A 115 15.04 -0.24 22.89
N VAL A 116 14.40 -1.41 22.99
CA VAL A 116 14.05 -2.21 21.80
C VAL A 116 13.00 -1.50 20.93
N LYS A 117 12.07 -0.77 21.55
CA LYS A 117 11.07 0.05 20.84
C LYS A 117 11.74 1.17 20.06
N ALA A 118 12.68 1.90 20.67
CA ALA A 118 13.40 2.98 19.98
C ALA A 118 14.21 2.46 18.79
N ALA A 119 14.88 1.30 18.94
CA ALA A 119 15.60 0.66 17.84
C ALA A 119 14.66 0.23 16.70
N PHE A 120 13.51 -0.37 17.05
CA PHE A 120 12.48 -0.76 16.07
C PHE A 120 11.89 0.45 15.35
N TYR A 121 11.56 1.54 16.07
CA TYR A 121 11.07 2.78 15.49
C TYR A 121 12.05 3.34 14.48
N LYS A 122 13.33 3.43 14.85
CA LYS A 122 14.39 3.89 13.95
C LYS A 122 14.47 3.04 12.68
N MET A 123 14.46 1.71 12.82
CA MET A 123 14.49 0.79 11.69
C MET A 123 13.30 1.02 10.73
N MET A 124 12.09 1.18 11.26
CA MET A 124 10.90 1.39 10.45
C MET A 124 10.88 2.79 9.79
N ILE A 125 11.29 3.83 10.52
CA ILE A 125 11.44 5.19 9.98
C ILE A 125 12.44 5.18 8.82
N ASP A 126 13.61 4.56 9.01
CA ASP A 126 14.65 4.45 7.98
C ASP A 126 14.15 3.65 6.76
N TYR A 127 13.32 2.62 6.96
CA TYR A 127 12.73 1.85 5.88
C TYR A 127 11.71 2.68 5.08
N VAL A 128 10.77 3.34 5.75
CA VAL A 128 9.77 4.21 5.09
C VAL A 128 10.46 5.34 4.32
N ASN A 129 11.47 5.98 4.91
CA ASN A 129 12.25 7.04 4.26
C ASN A 129 13.01 6.59 3.01
N LYS A 130 13.26 5.29 2.83
CA LYS A 130 13.89 4.73 1.63
C LYS A 130 12.89 4.31 0.54
N CYS A 131 11.64 4.01 0.88
CA CYS A 131 10.61 3.62 -0.08
C CYS A 131 10.27 4.81 -0.97
N PRO A 132 10.31 4.79 -2.31
CA PRO A 132 10.04 6.01 -3.10
C PRO A 132 8.59 6.52 -2.96
N SER A 133 8.35 7.80 -3.29
CA SER A 133 7.00 8.38 -3.39
C SER A 133 6.29 7.97 -4.68
N PHE A 134 7.06 7.72 -5.74
CA PHE A 134 6.58 7.18 -7.02
C PHE A 134 7.71 6.43 -7.73
N ILE A 135 7.36 5.60 -8.70
CA ILE A 135 8.31 4.89 -9.56
C ILE A 135 7.88 5.08 -11.02
N GLU A 136 8.84 5.35 -11.89
CA GLU A 136 8.64 5.34 -13.33
C GLU A 136 9.18 4.02 -13.92
N ILE A 137 8.38 3.39 -14.76
CA ILE A 137 8.78 2.17 -15.48
C ILE A 137 8.27 2.22 -16.92
N ASN A 138 8.97 1.52 -17.81
CA ASN A 138 8.50 1.25 -19.16
C ASN A 138 8.18 -0.24 -19.30
N CYS A 139 7.04 -0.58 -19.89
CA CYS A 139 6.67 -1.94 -20.24
C CYS A 139 5.93 -1.93 -21.58
N ASN A 140 6.35 -2.75 -22.54
CA ASN A 140 5.76 -2.82 -23.88
C ASN A 140 5.60 -1.45 -24.57
N ASP A 141 6.66 -0.63 -24.54
CA ASP A 141 6.70 0.73 -25.11
C ASP A 141 5.69 1.72 -24.48
N GLN A 142 5.09 1.36 -23.35
CA GLN A 142 4.24 2.25 -22.54
C GLN A 142 4.98 2.66 -21.27
N ASP A 143 5.07 3.97 -21.05
CA ASP A 143 5.57 4.54 -19.80
C ASP A 143 4.47 4.58 -18.75
N TYR A 144 4.79 4.12 -17.54
CA TYR A 144 3.91 4.12 -16.38
C TYR A 144 4.53 4.92 -15.24
N VAL A 145 3.66 5.57 -14.47
CA VAL A 145 3.98 6.13 -13.16
C VAL A 145 3.20 5.34 -12.12
N LEU A 146 3.91 4.64 -11.25
CA LEU A 146 3.35 3.95 -10.10
C LEU A 146 3.42 4.89 -8.90
N ILE A 147 2.27 5.18 -8.30
CA ILE A 147 2.16 6.15 -7.21
C ILE A 147 1.08 5.72 -6.22
N HIS A 148 1.18 6.12 -4.96
CA HIS A 148 0.17 5.72 -3.98
C HIS A 148 -1.20 6.35 -4.24
N ALA A 149 -1.28 7.68 -4.23
CA ALA A 149 -2.56 8.39 -4.29
C ALA A 149 -2.79 9.11 -5.62
N GLY A 150 -1.78 9.81 -6.13
CA GLY A 150 -1.89 10.57 -7.37
C GLY A 150 -0.94 11.76 -7.41
N ILE A 151 -1.19 12.68 -8.34
CA ILE A 151 -0.41 13.91 -8.51
C ILE A 151 -1.29 15.14 -8.39
N ASN A 152 -0.72 16.25 -7.95
CA ASN A 152 -1.29 17.57 -8.21
C ASN A 152 -1.25 17.84 -9.73
N PRO A 153 -2.40 17.99 -10.42
CA PRO A 153 -2.47 18.18 -11.87
C PRO A 153 -1.83 19.48 -12.37
N GLU A 154 -1.57 20.45 -11.50
CA GLU A 154 -0.98 21.75 -11.86
C GLU A 154 0.56 21.71 -11.91
N LYS A 155 1.17 20.57 -11.57
CA LYS A 155 2.61 20.41 -11.40
C LYS A 155 3.15 19.25 -12.23
N GLY A 156 4.41 19.33 -12.64
CA GLY A 156 5.14 18.20 -13.20
C GLY A 156 5.36 17.08 -12.16
N LEU A 157 5.68 15.87 -12.62
CA LEU A 157 5.89 14.70 -11.75
C LEU A 157 6.99 14.92 -10.70
N TYR A 158 8.07 15.61 -11.07
CA TYR A 158 9.20 15.87 -10.17
C TYR A 158 9.02 17.09 -9.25
N GLU A 159 7.90 17.81 -9.40
CA GLU A 159 7.54 18.96 -8.56
C GLU A 159 6.53 18.57 -7.46
N GLN A 160 6.10 17.31 -7.46
CA GLN A 160 5.18 16.77 -6.48
C GLN A 160 5.87 16.65 -5.11
N THR A 161 5.15 17.03 -4.06
CA THR A 161 5.56 16.79 -2.68
C THR A 161 5.21 15.37 -2.25
N GLU A 162 5.88 14.88 -1.20
CA GLU A 162 5.53 13.58 -0.57
C GLU A 162 4.04 13.53 -0.19
N GLU A 163 3.52 14.62 0.38
CA GLU A 163 2.13 14.73 0.79
C GLU A 163 1.17 14.62 -0.40
N GLU A 164 1.47 15.30 -1.52
CA GLU A 164 0.65 15.19 -2.74
C GLU A 164 0.65 13.76 -3.28
N CYS A 165 1.82 13.11 -3.37
CA CYS A 165 1.92 11.73 -3.84
C CYS A 165 1.12 10.74 -2.97
N ALA A 166 0.95 11.05 -1.69
CA ALA A 166 0.33 10.17 -0.71
C ALA A 166 -1.14 10.50 -0.39
N TRP A 167 -1.61 11.71 -0.66
CA TRP A 167 -2.95 12.14 -0.21
C TRP A 167 -3.89 12.63 -1.30
N MET A 168 -3.45 12.82 -2.55
CA MET A 168 -4.32 13.28 -3.64
C MET A 168 -5.55 12.38 -3.86
N ARG A 169 -6.68 13.00 -4.21
CA ARG A 169 -7.97 12.30 -4.40
C ARG A 169 -8.70 12.81 -5.64
N GLU A 170 -9.91 13.35 -5.46
CA GLU A 170 -10.87 13.68 -6.52
C GLU A 170 -10.30 14.66 -7.53
N TYR A 171 -9.59 15.69 -7.06
CA TYR A 171 -8.96 16.66 -7.95
C TYR A 171 -7.93 16.01 -8.89
N PHE A 172 -7.22 14.98 -8.46
CA PHE A 172 -6.32 14.20 -9.31
C PHE A 172 -7.09 13.31 -10.29
N PHE A 173 -7.91 12.39 -9.80
CA PHE A 173 -8.50 11.36 -10.68
C PHE A 173 -9.58 11.91 -11.63
N MET A 174 -10.07 13.13 -11.40
CA MET A 174 -10.97 13.85 -12.32
C MET A 174 -10.27 14.79 -13.30
N SER A 175 -8.94 14.94 -13.20
CA SER A 175 -8.15 15.83 -14.06
C SER A 175 -7.29 15.04 -15.04
N LYS A 176 -6.76 15.72 -16.07
CA LYS A 176 -5.74 15.14 -16.93
C LYS A 176 -4.49 14.82 -16.10
N GLY A 177 -3.91 13.65 -16.34
CA GLY A 177 -2.66 13.20 -15.73
C GLY A 177 -1.44 13.74 -16.48
N LEU A 178 -0.43 12.89 -16.66
CA LEU A 178 0.83 13.24 -17.33
C LEU A 178 0.77 12.91 -18.82
N ASP A 179 1.38 13.75 -19.64
CA ASP A 179 1.49 13.50 -21.07
C ASP A 179 2.29 12.22 -21.35
N ASN A 180 1.77 11.38 -22.24
CA ASN A 180 2.37 10.13 -22.71
C ASN A 180 2.64 9.07 -21.62
N LYS A 181 2.01 9.16 -20.45
CA LYS A 181 2.18 8.20 -19.35
C LYS A 181 0.84 7.72 -18.83
N ILE A 182 0.81 6.48 -18.33
CA ILE A 182 -0.31 5.95 -17.57
C ILE A 182 0.04 5.95 -16.09
N ILE A 183 -0.76 6.63 -15.26
CA ILE A 183 -0.58 6.66 -13.81
C ILE A 183 -1.41 5.53 -13.19
N ILE A 184 -0.76 4.62 -12.46
CA ILE A 184 -1.43 3.56 -11.71
C ILE A 184 -1.37 3.91 -10.21
N PHE A 185 -2.54 3.95 -9.56
CA PHE A 185 -2.69 4.45 -8.20
C PHE A 185 -3.64 3.61 -7.33
N GLY A 186 -3.46 3.70 -6.01
CA GLY A 186 -4.28 3.12 -4.95
C GLY A 186 -5.03 4.19 -4.14
N HIS A 187 -5.00 4.09 -2.80
CA HIS A 187 -5.47 5.08 -1.79
C HIS A 187 -6.96 5.45 -1.75
N THR A 188 -7.57 5.72 -2.91
CA THR A 188 -9.00 5.95 -3.03
C THR A 188 -9.64 4.66 -3.51
N PRO A 189 -10.39 3.94 -2.64
CA PRO A 189 -11.07 2.72 -3.03
C PRO A 189 -11.91 2.91 -4.29
N THR A 190 -11.80 1.99 -5.23
CA THR A 190 -12.42 2.10 -6.56
C THR A 190 -13.94 2.21 -6.47
N CYS A 191 -14.59 1.70 -5.42
CA CYS A 191 -16.03 1.88 -5.22
C CYS A 191 -16.45 3.35 -5.08
N TYR A 192 -15.57 4.20 -4.54
CA TYR A 192 -15.78 5.64 -4.48
C TYR A 192 -15.57 6.30 -5.84
N ILE A 193 -14.53 5.88 -6.58
CA ILE A 193 -14.25 6.40 -7.92
C ILE A 193 -15.37 6.04 -8.91
N HIS A 194 -15.84 4.79 -8.88
CA HIS A 194 -16.99 4.31 -9.64
C HIS A 194 -18.32 4.93 -9.17
N GLN A 195 -18.34 5.55 -7.99
CA GLN A 195 -19.56 6.00 -7.30
C GLN A 195 -20.61 4.89 -7.19
N LYS A 196 -20.15 3.65 -6.99
CA LYS A 196 -20.96 2.45 -6.98
C LYS A 196 -20.59 1.59 -5.78
N LYS A 197 -21.57 1.43 -4.88
CA LYS A 197 -21.42 0.60 -3.68
C LYS A 197 -20.98 -0.81 -4.05
N ASP A 198 -20.06 -1.36 -3.26
CA ASP A 198 -19.52 -2.71 -3.41
C ASP A 198 -18.88 -3.00 -4.79
N CYS A 199 -18.47 -1.95 -5.53
CA CYS A 199 -17.78 -2.08 -6.81
C CYS A 199 -16.28 -1.88 -6.62
N PHE A 200 -15.54 -2.96 -6.36
CA PHE A 200 -14.10 -2.92 -6.09
C PHE A 200 -13.22 -3.27 -7.30
N ASP A 201 -13.85 -3.35 -8.48
CA ASP A 201 -13.16 -3.62 -9.73
C ASP A 201 -12.21 -2.47 -10.09
N ILE A 202 -11.13 -2.81 -10.79
CA ILE A 202 -10.15 -1.84 -11.27
C ILE A 202 -10.86 -0.77 -12.10
N TRP A 203 -10.55 0.50 -11.81
CA TRP A 203 -11.09 1.64 -12.52
C TRP A 203 -10.11 2.10 -13.59
N HIS A 204 -10.59 2.27 -14.82
CA HIS A 204 -9.85 2.88 -15.91
C HIS A 204 -10.46 4.25 -16.19
N ASP A 205 -9.62 5.27 -16.34
CA ASP A 205 -10.11 6.62 -16.65
C ASP A 205 -10.86 6.66 -17.98
N PRO A 206 -12.18 6.92 -17.96
CA PRO A 206 -12.99 6.94 -19.18
C PRO A 206 -12.81 8.23 -19.99
N VAL A 207 -12.24 9.28 -19.41
CA VAL A 207 -12.14 10.61 -20.02
C VAL A 207 -10.78 10.79 -20.68
N PHE A 208 -9.70 10.79 -19.90
CA PHE A 208 -8.35 11.08 -20.42
C PHE A 208 -7.57 9.81 -20.77
N LYS A 209 -8.00 8.64 -20.29
CA LYS A 209 -7.38 7.33 -20.54
C LYS A 209 -5.92 7.23 -20.10
N ASP A 210 -5.52 8.04 -19.13
CA ASP A 210 -4.14 8.17 -18.63
C ASP A 210 -4.00 7.73 -17.16
N LYS A 211 -5.04 7.16 -16.56
CA LYS A 211 -5.04 6.71 -15.15
C LYS A 211 -5.72 5.35 -14.97
N ILE A 212 -5.20 4.57 -14.04
CA ILE A 212 -5.77 3.28 -13.59
C ILE A 212 -5.78 3.25 -12.06
N GLY A 213 -6.98 3.20 -11.46
CA GLY A 213 -7.17 3.09 -10.01
C GLY A 213 -7.36 1.62 -9.62
N ILE A 214 -6.55 1.12 -8.70
CA ILE A 214 -6.53 -0.32 -8.35
C ILE A 214 -6.90 -0.64 -6.91
N ASP A 215 -7.08 0.34 -6.01
CA ASP A 215 -7.46 0.06 -4.62
C ASP A 215 -8.84 -0.61 -4.52
N GLY A 216 -8.83 -1.92 -4.28
CA GLY A 216 -10.04 -2.73 -4.11
C GLY A 216 -10.68 -2.61 -2.72
N GLY A 217 -10.26 -1.65 -1.89
CA GLY A 217 -10.88 -1.37 -0.60
C GLY A 217 -10.66 -2.45 0.45
N LEU A 218 -9.57 -3.22 0.34
CA LEU A 218 -9.29 -4.37 1.22
C LEU A 218 -9.27 -4.00 2.71
N GLY A 219 -8.68 -2.84 3.03
CA GLY A 219 -8.59 -2.33 4.39
C GLY A 219 -9.96 -1.99 4.99
N PRO A 220 -10.68 -0.99 4.44
CA PRO A 220 -11.89 -0.46 5.04
C PRO A 220 -13.16 -1.28 4.84
N PHE A 221 -13.22 -2.21 3.86
CA PHE A 221 -14.46 -2.91 3.51
C PHE A 221 -14.38 -4.42 3.77
N ASP A 222 -15.47 -4.98 4.30
CA ASP A 222 -15.61 -6.44 4.49
C ASP A 222 -15.69 -7.18 3.15
N LYS A 223 -16.31 -6.56 2.15
CA LYS A 223 -16.39 -7.05 0.76
C LYS A 223 -15.24 -6.57 -0.12
N GLY A 224 -14.25 -5.88 0.46
CA GLY A 224 -13.09 -5.42 -0.28
C GLY A 224 -12.27 -6.58 -0.83
N GLN A 225 -11.36 -6.26 -1.74
CA GLN A 225 -10.50 -7.21 -2.42
C GLN A 225 -9.11 -6.64 -2.63
N LEU A 226 -8.13 -7.52 -2.77
CA LEU A 226 -6.80 -7.17 -3.21
C LEU A 226 -6.74 -7.31 -4.73
N ASN A 227 -6.36 -6.23 -5.42
CA ASN A 227 -6.24 -6.19 -6.87
C ASN A 227 -4.76 -6.18 -7.27
N CYS A 228 -4.44 -6.89 -8.34
CA CYS A 228 -3.11 -6.89 -8.95
C CYS A 228 -3.23 -6.85 -10.48
N ILE A 229 -2.36 -6.08 -11.15
CA ILE A 229 -2.26 -6.04 -12.61
C ILE A 229 -0.88 -6.57 -13.03
N CYS A 230 -0.82 -7.45 -14.03
CA CYS A 230 0.41 -7.75 -14.75
C CYS A 230 0.56 -6.77 -15.93
N LEU A 231 1.58 -5.91 -15.93
CA LEU A 231 1.76 -4.91 -16.99
C LEU A 231 2.16 -5.52 -18.34
N ASN A 232 2.83 -6.68 -18.32
CA ASN A 232 3.22 -7.36 -19.55
C ASN A 232 2.01 -7.85 -20.37
N THR A 233 0.94 -8.24 -19.69
CA THR A 233 -0.25 -8.86 -20.32
C THR A 233 -1.53 -8.03 -20.14
N MET A 234 -1.50 -7.02 -19.27
CA MET A 234 -2.66 -6.29 -18.75
C MET A 234 -3.69 -7.20 -18.06
N GLU A 235 -3.31 -8.42 -17.67
CA GLU A 235 -4.19 -9.33 -16.93
C GLU A 235 -4.40 -8.83 -15.50
N VAL A 236 -5.66 -8.94 -15.04
CA VAL A 236 -6.09 -8.53 -13.71
C VAL A 236 -6.32 -9.76 -12.83
N PHE A 237 -5.71 -9.73 -11.65
CA PHE A 237 -5.85 -10.76 -10.63
C PHE A 237 -6.55 -10.17 -9.40
N VAL A 238 -7.50 -10.92 -8.86
CA VAL A 238 -8.29 -10.53 -7.70
C VAL A 238 -8.27 -11.63 -6.65
N VAL A 239 -8.09 -11.24 -5.39
CA VAL A 239 -8.35 -12.08 -4.21
C VAL A 239 -9.33 -11.34 -3.31
N LYS A 240 -10.53 -11.90 -3.13
CA LYS A 240 -11.54 -11.28 -2.26
C LYS A 240 -11.21 -11.56 -0.80
N LYS A 241 -11.45 -10.57 0.07
CA LYS A 241 -11.24 -10.72 1.51
C LYS A 241 -12.03 -11.89 2.10
N SER A 242 -13.28 -12.07 1.65
CA SER A 242 -14.17 -13.15 2.10
C SER A 242 -13.64 -14.56 1.79
N GLU A 243 -13.02 -14.76 0.62
CA GLU A 243 -12.49 -16.07 0.19
C GLU A 243 -11.42 -16.60 1.13
N VAL A 244 -10.63 -15.69 1.72
CA VAL A 244 -9.55 -16.05 2.65
C VAL A 244 -10.07 -16.25 4.08
N LEU A 245 -11.07 -15.46 4.50
CA LEU A 245 -11.67 -15.57 5.83
C LEU A 245 -12.52 -16.84 5.99
N GLU A 246 -13.20 -17.30 4.93
CA GLU A 246 -13.97 -18.53 4.94
C GLU A 246 -13.07 -19.77 5.01
N ALA A 247 -11.94 -19.76 4.29
CA ALA A 247 -10.96 -20.84 4.35
C ALA A 247 -10.37 -21.04 5.76
N ALA A 248 -10.21 -19.95 6.53
CA ALA A 248 -9.70 -20.01 7.90
C ALA A 248 -10.71 -20.55 8.93
N LYS A 249 -12.00 -20.64 8.61
CA LYS A 249 -13.04 -21.19 9.50
C LYS A 249 -13.25 -22.70 9.32
N ASN A 250 -12.73 -23.28 8.23
CA ASN A 250 -12.89 -24.69 7.88
C ASN A 250 -11.66 -25.55 8.26
N ILE A 251 -10.77 -25.03 9.09
CA ILE A 251 -9.59 -25.68 9.67
C ILE A 251 -9.74 -25.67 11.19
#